data_AF-A0A1I1N8Z6-F1
#
_entry.id   AF-A0A1I1N8Z6-F1
#
_cell.length_a   1.000
_cell.length_b   1.000
_cell.length_c   1.000
_cell.angle_alpha   90.00
_cell.angle_beta   90.00
_cell.angle_gamma   90.00
#
_symmetry.space_group_name_H-M   'P 1'
#
loop_
_entity.id
_entity.type
_entity.pdbx_description
1 polymer ?
#
loop_
_entity_poly.entity_id
_entity_poly.type
_entity_poly.pdbx_seq_one_letter_code
_entity_poly.pdbx_strand_id
1 'polypeptide(L)' 'MKQVSLNQWHKEHNKRVAEFHKKHETEIQRGENGNSLLVRWERFFYNNVISPQKNNSK' A
#
# COMPACT_ATOMS: atom_id res chain seq x y z
N MET A 1 -22.74 9.30 21.67
CA MET A 1 -21.43 8.72 22.05
C MET A 1 -20.95 7.61 21.10
N LYS A 2 -21.73 6.59 20.75
CA LYS A 2 -21.34 5.49 19.82
C LYS A 2 -20.84 5.91 18.42
N GLN A 3 -21.40 6.98 17.84
CA GLN A 3 -20.98 7.48 16.51
C GLN A 3 -19.58 8.11 16.52
N VAL A 4 -19.20 8.78 17.62
CA VAL A 4 -17.88 9.42 17.75
C VAL A 4 -16.77 8.37 17.83
N SER A 5 -16.99 7.29 18.58
CA SER A 5 -16.03 6.18 18.70
C SER A 5 -15.85 5.41 17.38
N LEU A 6 -16.92 5.22 16.60
CA LEU A 6 -16.84 4.56 15.30
C LEU A 6 -16.11 5.43 14.26
N ASN A 7 -16.37 6.73 14.23
CA ASN A 7 -15.66 7.67 13.37
C ASN A 7 -14.16 7.74 13.71
N GLN A 8 -13.82 7.71 14.99
CA GLN A 8 -12.43 7.67 15.42
C GLN A 8 -11.75 6.36 15.01
N TRP A 9 -12.40 5.21 15.22
CA TRP A 9 -11.87 3.92 14.80
C TRP A 9 -11.62 3.85 13.29
N HIS A 10 -12.54 4.38 12.46
CA HIS A 10 -12.35 4.46 11.01
C HIS A 10 -11.16 5.35 10.63
N LYS A 11 -11.01 6.52 11.27
CA LYS A 11 -9.87 7.41 11.01
C LYS A 11 -8.55 6.73 11.35
N GLU A 12 -8.49 6.06 12.49
CA GLU A 12 -7.30 5.33 12.93
C GLU A 12 -7.00 4.13 12.02
N HIS A 13 -8.02 3.38 11.60
CA HIS A 13 -7.86 2.29 10.62
C HIS A 13 -7.31 2.80 9.29
N ASN A 14 -7.92 3.85 8.72
CA ASN A 14 -7.48 4.44 7.47
C ASN A 14 -6.04 4.96 7.57
N LYS A 15 -5.66 5.55 8.71
CA LYS A 15 -4.29 5.97 8.97
C LYS A 15 -3.32 4.78 8.94
N ARG A 16 -3.62 3.69 9.65
CA ARG A 16 -2.78 2.48 9.67
C ARG A 16 -2.66 1.85 8.28
N VAL A 17 -3.76 1.77 7.53
CA VAL A 17 -3.76 1.23 6.16
C VAL A 17 -2.90 2.10 5.24
N ALA A 18 -3.02 3.43 5.32
CA ALA A 18 -2.20 4.33 4.52
C ALA A 18 -0.70 4.23 4.86
N GLU A 19 -0.36 4.10 6.14
CA GLU A 19 1.02 3.88 6.58
C GLU A 19 1.57 2.54 6.11
N PHE A 20 0.76 1.47 6.19
CA PHE A 20 1.11 0.16 5.66
C PHE A 20 1.38 0.20 4.15
N HIS A 21 0.50 0.82 3.36
CA HIS A 21 0.67 0.93 1.91
C HIS A 21 1.96 1.69 1.54
N LYS A 22 2.26 2.80 2.23
CA LYS A 22 3.51 3.57 1.99
C LYS A 22 4.76 2.75 2.29
N LYS A 23 4.75 2.03 3.41
CA LYS A 23 5.87 1.18 3.80
C LYS A 23 6.06 0.03 2.80
N HIS A 24 4.98 -0.66 2.47
CA HIS A 24 4.99 -1.79 1.53
C HIS A 24 5.43 -1.37 0.12
N GLU A 25 4.95 -0.23 -0.38
CA GLU A 25 5.41 0.36 -1.65
C GLU A 25 6.93 0.54 -1.68
N THR A 26 7.49 1.02 -0.57
CA THR A 26 8.95 1.22 -0.43
C THR A 26 9.69 -0.12 -0.42
N GLU A 27 9.17 -1.14 0.27
CA GLU A 27 9.74 -2.49 0.30
C GLU A 27 9.72 -3.14 -1.10
N ILE A 28 8.65 -2.95 -1.88
CA ILE A 28 8.57 -3.42 -3.27
C ILE A 28 9.65 -2.75 -4.13
N GLN A 29 9.79 -1.42 -4.03
CA GLN A 29 10.77 -0.64 -4.82
C GLN A 29 12.22 -1.01 -4.50
N ARG A 30 12.54 -1.22 -3.21
CA ARG A 30 13.87 -1.66 -2.76
C ARG A 30 14.12 -3.14 -3.01
N GLY A 31 13.05 -3.87 -3.25
CA GLY A 31 13.07 -5.30 -3.44
C GLY A 31 13.25 -6.11 -2.15
N GLU A 32 12.87 -5.52 -1.03
CA GLU A 32 12.95 -6.08 0.33
C GLU A 32 11.67 -6.85 0.71
N ASN A 33 10.65 -6.89 -0.15
CA ASN A 33 9.35 -7.56 0.10
C ASN A 33 9.41 -9.11 0.07
N GLY A 34 10.61 -9.71 -0.01
CA GLY A 34 10.83 -11.16 -0.03
C GLY A 34 11.09 -11.74 -1.42
N ASN A 35 11.12 -13.07 -1.52
CA ASN A 35 11.55 -13.81 -2.73
C ASN A 35 10.56 -14.91 -3.19
N SER A 36 9.35 -14.99 -2.61
CA SER A 36 8.36 -15.98 -3.03
C SER A 36 7.87 -15.69 -4.47
N LEU A 37 7.29 -16.70 -5.14
CA LEU A 37 6.71 -16.51 -6.47
C LEU A 37 5.65 -15.40 -6.46
N LEU A 38 4.76 -15.40 -5.46
CA LEU A 38 3.73 -14.38 -5.31
C LEU A 38 4.32 -12.97 -5.16
N VAL A 39 5.40 -12.81 -4.39
CA VAL A 39 6.12 -11.54 -4.24
C VAL A 39 6.75 -11.07 -5.56
N ARG A 40 7.27 -12.01 -6.36
CA ARG A 40 7.81 -11.67 -7.70
C ARG A 40 6.71 -11.20 -8.65
N TRP A 41 5.54 -11.84 -8.61
CA TRP A 41 4.35 -11.43 -9.36
C TRP A 41 3.86 -10.05 -8.92
N GLU A 42 3.78 -9.82 -7.60
CA GLU A 42 3.42 -8.52 -7.03
C GLU A 42 4.37 -7.41 -7.52
N ARG A 43 5.69 -7.64 -7.44
CA ARG A 43 6.69 -6.66 -7.91
C ARG A 43 6.57 -6.41 -9.41
N PHE A 44 6.35 -7.46 -10.21
CA PHE A 44 6.14 -7.33 -11.66
C PHE A 44 4.93 -6.44 -11.96
N PHE A 45 3.79 -6.72 -11.32
CA PHE A 45 2.56 -5.96 -11.52
C PHE A 45 2.70 -4.51 -11.05
N TYR A 46 3.30 -4.29 -9.88
CA TYR A 46 3.54 -2.96 -9.34
C TYR A 46 4.38 -2.09 -10.31
N ASN A 47 5.49 -2.64 -10.82
CA ASN A 47 6.40 -1.90 -11.69
C ASN A 47 5.83 -1.62 -13.08
N ASN A 48 5.05 -2.54 -13.64
CA ASN A 48 4.56 -2.43 -15.04
C ASN A 48 3.16 -1.83 -15.17
N VAL A 49 2.33 -1.89 -14.12
CA VAL A 49 0.92 -1.48 -14.18
C VAL A 49 0.64 -0.33 -13.24
N ILE A 50 0.97 -0.47 -11.95
CA ILE A 50 0.57 0.51 -10.92
C ILE A 50 1.45 1.76 -10.97
N SER A 51 2.78 1.60 -10.95
CA SER A 51 3.73 2.73 -10.94
C SER A 51 3.57 3.66 -12.16
N PRO A 52 3.42 3.16 -13.40
CA PRO A 52 3.18 4.02 -14.57
C PRO A 52 1.87 4.82 -14.48
N GLN A 53 0.78 4.21 -14.02
CA GLN A 53 -0.50 4.91 -13.86
C GLN A 53 -0.40 6.05 -12.83
N LYS A 54 0.33 5.84 -11.74
CA LYS A 54 0.56 6.86 -10.71
C LYS A 54 1.33 8.08 -11.25
N ASN A 55 2.24 7.86 -12.21
CA ASN A 55 3.01 8.93 -12.84
C ASN A 55 2.23 9.68 -13.91
N ASN A 56 1.31 9.01 -14.60
CA ASN A 56 0.45 9.61 -15.64
C ASN A 56 -0.75 10.37 -15.07
N SER A 57 -1.06 10.18 -13.78
CA SER A 57 -2.18 10.83 -13.09
C SER A 57 -1.78 12.13 -12.37
N LYS A 58 -0.56 12.64 -12.61
CA LYS A 58 -0.05 13.93 -12.13
C LYS A 58 -0.22 15.03 -13.17
#